data_AF-A0A9N9AET1-F1
#
_entry.id   AF-A0A9N9AET1-F1
#
_cell.length_a   1.000
_cell.length_b   1.000
_cell.length_c   1.000
_cell.angle_alpha   90.00
_cell.angle_beta   90.00
_cell.angle_gamma   90.00
#
_symmetry.space_group_name_H-M   'P 1'
#
loop_
_entity.id
_entity.type
_entity.pdbx_description
1 polymer ?
#
loop_
_entity_poly.entity_id
_entity_poly.type
_entity_poly.pdbx_seq_one_letter_code
_entity_poly.pdbx_strand_id
1 'polypeptide(L)'
;MEFQPIELPIIDLSPLEDNHLSQSKELTKIADDINIACARFGVFYVTTSSFQLCDQNNIFESSRQFFSLPEEKKNAIPIKPGGFTRGYIGLGHESGSHRFEVKEAFSYGYEWNPNEQPTNSLQGRNEWGDLEKILGEQWRNSLNKYYDKIVAIAELVVKSLEMALGVELKDHCVGGETISIMRLFKYYPYNNEGDNKTENIGSSPHTGWFNIDILLICFFYGSLSNYFL
;
A
#
# COMPACT_ATOMS: atom_id res chain seq x y z
N MET A 1 22.28 13.18 -22.29
CA MET A 1 22.02 11.75 -22.00
C MET A 1 20.58 11.51 -22.35
N GLU A 2 20.30 10.63 -23.29
CA GLU A 2 18.93 10.10 -23.46
C GLU A 2 18.62 9.26 -22.23
N PHE A 3 17.49 9.54 -21.58
CA PHE A 3 17.00 8.71 -20.50
C PHE A 3 16.57 7.37 -21.10
N GLN A 4 17.24 6.29 -20.70
CA GLN A 4 16.76 4.95 -21.02
C GLN A 4 15.96 4.42 -19.84
N PRO A 5 14.64 4.19 -20.00
CA PRO A 5 13.81 3.68 -18.92
C PRO A 5 14.31 2.30 -18.49
N ILE A 6 14.37 2.09 -17.17
CA ILE A 6 14.66 0.78 -16.61
C ILE A 6 13.38 -0.06 -16.70
N GLU A 7 13.43 -1.16 -17.45
CA GLU A 7 12.36 -2.15 -17.45
C GLU A 7 12.45 -3.02 -16.20
N LEU A 8 11.42 -2.97 -15.36
CA LEU A 8 11.33 -3.79 -14.15
C LEU A 8 10.70 -5.15 -14.47
N PRO A 9 11.15 -6.24 -13.82
CA PRO A 9 10.53 -7.56 -13.97
C PRO A 9 9.05 -7.55 -13.57
N ILE A 10 8.23 -8.31 -14.30
CA ILE A 10 6.86 -8.65 -13.94
C ILE A 10 6.84 -10.15 -13.63
N ILE A 11 6.47 -10.51 -12.40
CA ILE A 11 6.53 -11.89 -11.91
C ILE A 11 5.11 -12.36 -11.62
N ASP A 12 4.69 -13.44 -12.29
CA ASP A 12 3.37 -14.04 -12.09
C ASP A 12 3.41 -15.07 -10.96
N LEU A 13 2.68 -14.76 -9.87
CA LEU A 13 2.54 -15.64 -8.70
C LEU A 13 1.26 -16.47 -8.73
N SER A 14 0.47 -16.43 -9.82
CA SER A 14 -0.71 -17.28 -9.99
C SER A 14 -0.45 -18.77 -9.70
N PRO A 15 0.69 -19.37 -10.10
CA PRO A 15 0.98 -20.77 -9.75
C PRO A 15 1.10 -21.05 -8.24
N LEU A 16 1.36 -20.03 -7.42
CA LEU A 16 1.44 -20.18 -5.96
C LEU A 16 0.07 -20.16 -5.28
N GLU A 17 -1.00 -19.76 -5.99
CA GLU A 17 -2.39 -19.76 -5.50
C GLU A 17 -2.99 -21.18 -5.48
N ASP A 18 -2.43 -22.12 -6.26
CA ASP A 18 -2.83 -23.52 -6.25
C ASP A 18 -1.97 -24.35 -5.28
N ASN A 19 -2.58 -24.76 -4.16
CA ASN A 19 -1.92 -25.57 -3.13
C ASN A 19 -1.59 -27.01 -3.58
N HIS A 20 -2.04 -27.44 -4.75
CA HIS A 20 -1.75 -28.77 -5.30
C HIS A 20 -0.47 -28.82 -6.15
N LEU A 21 0.09 -27.66 -6.52
CA LEU A 21 1.35 -27.58 -7.27
C LEU A 21 2.54 -27.71 -6.31
N SER A 22 2.85 -28.92 -5.88
CA SER A 22 4.11 -29.20 -5.18
C SER A 22 5.25 -29.46 -6.18
N GLN A 23 6.28 -28.61 -6.16
CA GLN A 23 7.56 -28.75 -6.89
C GLN A 23 7.46 -28.83 -8.42
N SER A 24 6.81 -27.85 -9.05
CA SER A 24 6.86 -27.68 -10.51
C SER A 24 8.07 -26.85 -10.95
N LYS A 25 8.49 -26.99 -12.22
CA LYS A 25 9.49 -26.11 -12.84
C LYS A 25 9.11 -24.62 -12.75
N GLU A 26 7.83 -24.31 -12.64
CA GLU A 26 7.31 -22.94 -12.54
C GLU A 26 7.67 -22.33 -11.19
N LEU A 27 7.62 -23.11 -10.10
CA LEU A 27 8.02 -22.65 -8.77
C LEU A 27 9.50 -22.28 -8.70
N THR A 28 10.37 -23.10 -9.31
CA THR A 28 11.80 -22.79 -9.42
C THR A 28 12.01 -21.51 -10.22
N LYS A 29 11.30 -21.35 -11.33
CA LYS A 29 11.37 -20.12 -12.13
C LYS A 29 10.95 -18.88 -11.34
N ILE A 30 9.87 -18.95 -10.57
CA ILE A 30 9.42 -17.83 -9.72
C ILE A 30 10.50 -17.46 -8.70
N ALA A 31 11.10 -18.45 -8.04
CA ALA A 31 12.17 -18.23 -7.06
C ALA A 31 13.40 -17.55 -7.69
N ASP A 32 13.82 -18.01 -8.87
CA ASP A 32 14.95 -17.44 -9.61
C ASP A 32 14.66 -16.00 -10.05
N ASP A 33 13.47 -15.74 -10.60
CA ASP A 33 13.06 -14.40 -11.06
C ASP A 33 12.99 -13.41 -9.88
N ILE A 34 12.46 -13.83 -8.73
CA ILE A 34 12.42 -13.02 -7.50
C ILE A 34 13.82 -12.71 -6.99
N ASN A 35 14.71 -13.71 -6.95
CA ASN A 35 16.09 -13.51 -6.51
C ASN A 35 16.82 -12.47 -7.39
N ILE A 36 16.70 -12.63 -8.71
CA ILE A 36 17.29 -11.69 -9.68
C ILE A 36 16.69 -10.28 -9.51
N ALA A 37 15.37 -10.19 -9.36
CA ALA A 37 14.68 -8.91 -9.24
C ALA A 37 15.10 -8.15 -7.96
N CYS A 38 15.09 -8.83 -6.81
CA CYS A 38 15.53 -8.28 -5.54
C CYS A 38 17.01 -7.86 -5.59
N ALA A 39 17.90 -8.72 -6.08
CA ALA A 39 19.34 -8.46 -6.09
C ALA A 39 19.75 -7.34 -7.05
N ARG A 40 19.05 -7.20 -8.19
CA ARG A 40 19.41 -6.25 -9.24
C ARG A 40 18.69 -4.91 -9.13
N PHE A 41 17.41 -4.92 -8.79
CA PHE A 41 16.56 -3.73 -8.85
C PHE A 41 16.01 -3.31 -7.49
N GLY A 42 15.89 -4.25 -6.54
CA GLY A 42 15.24 -4.01 -5.24
C GLY A 42 13.72 -3.79 -5.33
N VAL A 43 13.13 -3.90 -6.53
CA VAL A 43 11.70 -3.72 -6.81
C VAL A 43 11.31 -4.51 -8.06
N PHE A 44 10.06 -4.99 -8.11
CA PHE A 44 9.46 -5.68 -9.24
C PHE A 44 7.93 -5.57 -9.20
N TYR A 45 7.28 -5.84 -10.32
CA TYR A 45 5.83 -5.97 -10.39
C TYR A 45 5.41 -7.40 -10.15
N VAL A 46 4.24 -7.58 -9.52
CA VAL A 46 3.63 -8.88 -9.26
C VAL A 46 2.27 -8.93 -9.95
N THR A 47 1.95 -10.08 -10.53
CA THR A 47 0.58 -10.41 -10.96
C THR A 47 0.11 -11.68 -10.29
N THR A 48 -1.19 -11.78 -10.03
CA THR A 48 -1.83 -13.03 -9.60
C THR A 48 -3.20 -13.14 -10.27
N SER A 49 -3.69 -14.37 -10.47
CA SER A 49 -5.02 -14.61 -11.03
C SER A 49 -6.11 -14.01 -10.15
N SER A 50 -6.00 -14.13 -8.82
CA SER A 50 -6.98 -13.53 -7.90
C SER A 50 -7.00 -11.99 -7.94
N PHE A 51 -5.85 -11.35 -8.16
CA PHE A 51 -5.76 -9.90 -8.24
C PHE A 51 -6.28 -9.32 -9.55
N GLN A 52 -6.11 -10.05 -10.67
CA GLN A 52 -6.70 -9.67 -11.96
C GLN A 52 -8.23 -9.58 -11.90
N LEU A 53 -8.86 -10.35 -11.01
CA LEU A 53 -10.30 -10.31 -10.75
C LEU A 53 -10.71 -9.23 -9.75
N CYS A 54 -9.76 -8.46 -9.20
CA CYS A 54 -10.06 -7.39 -8.26
C CYS A 54 -10.52 -6.13 -8.99
N ASP A 55 -11.63 -5.55 -8.52
CA ASP A 55 -12.07 -4.23 -8.98
C ASP A 55 -11.18 -3.14 -8.38
N GLN A 56 -10.09 -2.83 -9.07
CA GLN A 56 -9.17 -1.75 -8.69
C GLN A 56 -9.85 -0.37 -8.80
N ASN A 57 -10.85 -0.21 -9.66
CA ASN A 57 -11.54 1.07 -9.79
C ASN A 57 -12.35 1.41 -8.54
N ASN A 58 -12.90 0.39 -7.88
CA ASN A 58 -13.64 0.57 -6.63
C ASN A 58 -12.75 1.09 -5.48
N ILE A 59 -11.51 0.60 -5.35
CA ILE A 59 -10.59 1.13 -4.33
C ILE A 59 -10.16 2.57 -4.64
N PHE A 60 -9.93 2.90 -5.91
CA PHE A 60 -9.62 4.27 -6.31
C PHE A 60 -10.80 5.22 -6.12
N GLU A 61 -12.02 4.78 -6.39
CA GLU A 61 -13.23 5.56 -6.11
C GLU A 61 -13.42 5.77 -4.61
N SER A 62 -13.26 4.72 -3.80
CA SER A 62 -13.33 4.82 -2.35
C SER A 62 -12.31 5.84 -1.80
N SER A 63 -11.09 5.83 -2.34
CA SER A 63 -10.05 6.82 -2.03
C SER A 63 -10.48 8.25 -2.43
N ARG A 64 -10.99 8.44 -3.65
CA ARG A 64 -11.50 9.75 -4.13
C ARG A 64 -12.61 10.29 -3.25
N GLN A 65 -13.58 9.45 -2.89
CA GLN A 65 -14.70 9.82 -2.03
C GLN A 65 -14.21 10.33 -0.67
N PHE A 66 -13.29 9.61 -0.03
CA PHE A 66 -12.70 10.02 1.23
C PHE A 66 -11.98 11.37 1.10
N PHE A 67 -11.09 11.52 0.13
CA PHE A 67 -10.29 12.74 0.00
C PHE A 67 -11.05 13.97 -0.52
N SER A 68 -12.28 13.76 -1.02
CA SER A 68 -13.23 14.82 -1.40
C SER A 68 -14.06 15.33 -0.22
N LEU A 69 -14.00 14.68 0.94
CA LEU A 69 -14.66 15.17 2.14
C LEU A 69 -14.08 16.52 2.61
N PRO A 70 -14.89 17.38 3.25
CA PRO A 70 -14.39 18.58 3.91
C PRO A 70 -13.28 18.26 4.91
N GLU A 71 -12.31 19.16 5.03
CA GLU A 71 -11.14 18.98 5.89
C GLU A 71 -11.53 18.69 7.35
N GLU A 72 -12.57 19.36 7.87
CA GLU A 72 -13.14 19.13 9.20
C GLU A 72 -13.50 17.65 9.43
N LYS A 73 -14.09 16.98 8.43
CA LYS A 73 -14.50 15.57 8.55
C LYS A 73 -13.30 14.63 8.53
N LYS A 74 -12.25 14.95 7.76
CA LYS A 74 -11.00 14.18 7.74
C LYS A 74 -10.19 14.39 9.03
N ASN A 75 -10.10 15.63 9.52
CA ASN A 75 -9.42 15.97 10.77
C ASN A 75 -10.09 15.39 12.03
N ALA A 76 -11.37 15.01 11.95
CA ALA A 76 -12.09 14.37 13.06
C ALA A 76 -11.64 12.93 13.37
N ILE A 77 -10.77 12.33 12.54
CA ILE A 77 -10.26 10.97 12.69
C ILE A 77 -8.72 10.92 12.64
N PRO A 78 -8.01 11.70 13.47
CA PRO A 78 -6.55 11.80 13.39
C PRO A 78 -5.88 10.47 13.78
N ILE A 79 -4.65 10.26 13.30
CA ILE A 79 -3.79 9.23 13.88
C ILE A 79 -3.57 9.51 15.37
N LYS A 80 -3.90 8.52 16.21
CA LYS A 80 -3.72 8.62 17.65
C LYS A 80 -2.27 8.38 18.06
N PRO A 81 -1.74 9.10 19.06
CA PRO A 81 -0.45 8.79 19.67
C PRO A 81 -0.47 7.38 20.28
N GLY A 82 0.67 6.68 20.28
CA GLY A 82 0.82 5.38 20.97
C GLY A 82 1.15 4.17 20.08
N GLY A 83 1.62 4.40 18.85
CA GLY A 83 2.14 3.34 17.96
C GLY A 83 1.10 2.75 17.01
N PHE A 84 -0.18 3.03 17.24
CA PHE A 84 -1.26 2.60 16.36
C PHE A 84 -1.52 3.66 15.26
N THR A 85 -0.98 3.40 14.07
CA THR A 85 -0.95 4.37 12.95
C THR A 85 -2.19 4.30 12.06
N ARG A 86 -3.40 4.35 12.62
CA ARG A 86 -4.67 4.40 11.85
C ARG A 86 -5.36 5.74 11.97
N GLY A 87 -6.02 6.16 10.89
CA GLY A 87 -6.66 7.46 10.78
C GLY A 87 -6.03 8.34 9.71
N TYR A 88 -6.43 9.60 9.72
CA TYR A 88 -6.05 10.62 8.75
C TYR A 88 -4.73 11.32 9.12
N ILE A 89 -3.92 11.55 8.10
CA ILE A 89 -2.71 12.37 8.11
C ILE A 89 -3.00 13.60 7.25
N GLY A 90 -3.01 14.76 7.90
CA GLY A 90 -3.23 16.06 7.25
C GLY A 90 -2.18 16.39 6.19
N LEU A 91 -2.52 17.32 5.31
CA LEU A 91 -1.64 17.79 4.25
C LEU A 91 -0.30 18.30 4.82
N GLY A 92 0.81 17.66 4.42
CA GLY A 92 2.15 18.03 4.89
C GLY A 92 2.45 17.67 6.35
N HIS A 93 1.59 16.88 7.00
CA HIS A 93 1.81 16.45 8.39
C HIS A 93 2.73 15.22 8.51
N GLU A 94 3.07 14.57 7.41
CA GLU A 94 4.09 13.52 7.34
C GLU A 94 5.22 14.00 6.43
N SER A 95 6.37 14.34 7.02
CA SER A 95 7.58 14.62 6.26
C SER A 95 8.79 13.96 6.90
N GLY A 96 9.55 13.25 6.09
CA GLY A 96 10.86 12.69 6.46
C GLY A 96 12.01 13.69 6.31
N SER A 97 11.72 14.95 5.98
CA SER A 97 12.74 15.99 5.74
C SER A 97 12.27 17.37 6.20
N HIS A 98 13.09 18.40 6.01
CA HIS A 98 12.70 19.79 6.23
C HIS A 98 11.72 20.32 5.16
N ARG A 99 11.52 19.57 4.08
CA ARG A 99 10.65 19.96 2.96
C ARG A 99 9.20 19.61 3.27
N PHE A 100 8.29 20.40 2.71
CA PHE A 100 6.86 20.19 2.80
C PHE A 100 6.42 19.09 1.83
N GLU A 101 5.86 18.00 2.35
CA GLU A 101 5.33 16.91 1.53
C GLU A 101 3.89 17.24 1.11
N VAL A 102 3.67 17.49 -0.19
CA VAL A 102 2.37 17.93 -0.72
C VAL A 102 1.41 16.75 -0.90
N LYS A 103 1.20 16.00 0.18
CA LYS A 103 0.33 14.84 0.23
C LYS A 103 -0.49 14.85 1.51
N GLU A 104 -1.69 14.28 1.42
CA GLU A 104 -2.48 13.85 2.58
C GLU A 104 -2.65 12.32 2.52
N ALA A 105 -2.92 11.68 3.66
CA ALA A 105 -3.05 10.23 3.71
C ALA A 105 -4.15 9.74 4.67
N PHE A 106 -4.66 8.54 4.42
CA PHE A 106 -5.52 7.82 5.33
C PHE A 106 -5.04 6.40 5.51
N SER A 107 -4.79 6.03 6.76
CA SER A 107 -4.27 4.73 7.14
C SER A 107 -5.33 3.87 7.80
N TYR A 108 -5.45 2.63 7.32
CA TYR A 108 -6.31 1.59 7.88
C TYR A 108 -5.54 0.25 7.80
N GLY A 109 -6.05 -0.81 8.40
CA GLY A 109 -5.43 -2.13 8.33
C GLY A 109 -6.43 -3.21 8.69
N TYR A 110 -5.96 -4.27 9.35
CA TYR A 110 -6.81 -5.39 9.77
C TYR A 110 -8.02 -4.91 10.59
N GLU A 111 -9.19 -5.45 10.29
CA GLU A 111 -10.43 -5.12 11.00
C GLU A 111 -10.48 -5.85 12.34
N TRP A 112 -9.86 -5.23 13.35
CA TRP A 112 -9.68 -5.83 14.67
C TRP A 112 -11.00 -6.04 15.42
N ASN A 113 -11.21 -7.25 15.94
CA ASN A 113 -12.37 -7.59 16.75
C ASN A 113 -12.37 -6.79 18.05
N PRO A 114 -13.44 -6.01 18.37
CA PRO A 114 -13.48 -5.20 19.58
C PRO A 114 -13.42 -5.99 20.88
N ASN A 115 -13.69 -7.30 20.84
CA ASN A 115 -13.63 -8.17 22.01
C ASN A 115 -12.26 -8.81 22.24
N GLU A 116 -11.31 -8.62 21.31
CA GLU A 116 -9.96 -9.18 21.40
C GLU A 116 -8.97 -8.13 21.90
N GLN A 117 -8.11 -8.53 22.83
CA GLN A 117 -7.08 -7.66 23.37
C GLN A 117 -5.85 -7.64 22.43
N PRO A 118 -5.35 -6.46 22.03
CA PRO A 118 -4.09 -6.34 21.30
C PRO A 118 -2.94 -7.00 22.06
N THR A 119 -2.15 -7.81 21.36
CA THR A 119 -0.95 -8.46 21.88
C THR A 119 0.32 -7.64 21.67
N ASN A 120 0.28 -6.65 20.77
CA ASN A 120 1.36 -5.70 20.51
C ASN A 120 0.82 -4.29 20.19
N SER A 121 1.69 -3.28 20.13
CA SER A 121 1.29 -1.88 19.93
C SER A 121 0.85 -1.50 18.51
N LEU A 122 1.04 -2.40 17.54
CA LEU A 122 0.64 -2.22 16.13
C LEU A 122 -0.75 -2.82 15.87
N GLN A 123 -1.29 -3.58 16.82
CA GLN A 123 -2.63 -4.14 16.80
C GLN A 123 -3.66 -3.17 17.37
N GLY A 124 -4.83 -3.11 16.73
CA GLY A 124 -5.93 -2.27 17.17
C GLY A 124 -6.97 -2.01 16.10
N ARG A 125 -8.03 -1.32 16.51
CA ARG A 125 -9.21 -1.04 15.69
C ARG A 125 -8.97 0.11 14.74
N ASN A 126 -9.32 -0.04 13.47
CA ASN A 126 -9.29 1.07 12.51
C ASN A 126 -10.15 2.26 13.00
N GLU A 127 -9.65 3.47 12.71
CA GLU A 127 -10.32 4.72 13.06
C GLU A 127 -11.28 5.15 11.93
N TRP A 128 -12.48 4.58 11.95
CA TRP A 128 -13.52 4.88 10.96
C TRP A 128 -14.34 6.13 11.28
N GLY A 129 -14.40 6.55 12.55
CA GLY A 129 -15.21 7.69 13.00
C GLY A 129 -16.66 7.64 12.49
N ASP A 130 -17.13 8.75 11.91
CA ASP A 130 -18.43 8.83 11.24
C ASP A 130 -18.36 8.53 9.73
N LEU A 131 -17.22 8.10 9.18
CA LEU A 131 -17.06 7.88 7.74
C LEU A 131 -18.07 6.88 7.19
N GLU A 132 -18.37 5.82 7.91
CA GLU A 132 -19.37 4.83 7.49
C GLU A 132 -20.77 5.44 7.34
N LYS A 133 -21.11 6.42 8.18
CA LYS A 133 -22.39 7.15 8.08
C LYS A 133 -22.39 8.13 6.90
N ILE A 134 -21.22 8.69 6.57
CA ILE A 134 -21.06 9.72 5.53
C ILE A 134 -20.92 9.10 4.13
N LEU A 135 -20.10 8.06 4.01
CA LEU A 135 -19.70 7.40 2.76
C LEU A 135 -20.44 6.06 2.54
N GLY A 136 -21.12 5.55 3.57
CA GLY A 136 -21.87 4.29 3.52
C GLY A 136 -21.05 3.07 3.94
N GLU A 137 -21.74 2.03 4.41
CA GLU A 137 -21.14 0.75 4.83
C GLU A 137 -20.33 0.07 3.71
N GLN A 138 -20.79 0.20 2.47
CA GLN A 138 -20.11 -0.39 1.31
C GLN A 138 -18.73 0.21 1.05
N TRP A 139 -18.50 1.47 1.44
CA TRP A 139 -17.19 2.11 1.33
C TRP A 139 -16.17 1.40 2.23
N ARG A 140 -16.49 1.24 3.52
CA ARG A 140 -15.64 0.50 4.47
C ARG A 140 -15.44 -0.95 4.07
N ASN A 141 -16.52 -1.63 3.67
CA ASN A 141 -16.47 -3.02 3.21
C ASN A 141 -15.55 -3.18 1.98
N SER A 142 -15.52 -2.19 1.09
CA SER A 142 -14.63 -2.19 -0.07
C SER A 142 -13.16 -2.06 0.34
N LEU A 143 -12.85 -1.16 1.27
CA LEU A 143 -11.50 -1.00 1.81
C LEU A 143 -11.00 -2.26 2.51
N ASN A 144 -11.82 -2.86 3.38
CA ASN A 144 -11.48 -4.07 4.13
C ASN A 144 -11.26 -5.27 3.19
N LYS A 145 -12.17 -5.49 2.22
CA LYS A 145 -11.97 -6.56 1.22
C LYS A 145 -10.70 -6.36 0.39
N TYR A 146 -10.36 -5.12 0.07
CA TYR A 146 -9.13 -4.81 -0.64
C TYR A 146 -7.89 -5.08 0.23
N TYR A 147 -7.95 -4.76 1.53
CA TYR A 147 -6.90 -5.10 2.48
C TYR A 147 -6.63 -6.60 2.53
N ASP A 148 -7.67 -7.42 2.71
CA ASP A 148 -7.56 -8.88 2.80
C ASP A 148 -6.90 -9.48 1.55
N LYS A 149 -7.25 -8.94 0.37
CA LYS A 149 -6.62 -9.35 -0.90
C LYS A 149 -5.15 -9.02 -0.96
N ILE A 150 -4.75 -7.82 -0.50
CA ILE A 150 -3.33 -7.42 -0.52
C ILE A 150 -2.53 -8.20 0.52
N VAL A 151 -3.11 -8.54 1.67
CA VAL A 151 -2.50 -9.47 2.63
C VAL A 151 -2.25 -10.82 1.98
N ALA A 152 -3.24 -11.41 1.31
CA ALA A 152 -3.07 -12.68 0.62
C ALA A 152 -1.96 -12.64 -0.45
N ILE A 153 -1.86 -11.55 -1.21
CA ILE A 153 -0.77 -11.36 -2.18
C ILE A 153 0.59 -11.19 -1.48
N ALA A 154 0.63 -10.48 -0.34
CA ALA A 154 1.84 -10.35 0.45
C ALA A 154 2.35 -11.70 0.95
N GLU A 155 1.46 -12.59 1.38
CA GLU A 155 1.81 -13.95 1.76
C GLU A 155 2.41 -14.75 0.59
N LEU A 156 1.90 -14.57 -0.64
CA LEU A 156 2.50 -15.19 -1.83
C LEU A 156 3.89 -14.63 -2.13
N VAL A 157 4.11 -13.33 -1.91
CA VAL A 157 5.43 -12.71 -2.04
C VAL A 157 6.39 -13.22 -0.97
N VAL A 158 5.96 -13.38 0.27
CA VAL A 158 6.76 -14.00 1.34
C VAL A 158 7.14 -15.42 0.92
N LYS A 159 6.17 -16.22 0.48
CA LYS A 159 6.39 -17.60 0.02
C LYS A 159 7.38 -17.68 -1.13
N SER A 160 7.33 -16.74 -2.08
CA SER A 160 8.30 -16.71 -3.17
C SER A 160 9.71 -16.30 -2.71
N LEU A 161 9.81 -15.39 -1.73
CA LEU A 161 11.08 -15.04 -1.08
C LEU A 161 11.67 -16.21 -0.27
N GLU A 162 10.85 -16.95 0.48
CA GLU A 162 11.26 -18.18 1.18
C GLU A 162 11.90 -19.16 0.21
N MET A 163 11.26 -19.38 -0.94
CA MET A 163 11.75 -20.28 -1.98
C MET A 163 13.06 -19.78 -2.60
N ALA A 164 13.17 -18.48 -2.86
CA ALA A 164 14.36 -17.86 -3.44
C ALA A 164 15.57 -17.90 -2.50
N LEU A 165 15.34 -17.73 -1.20
CA LEU A 165 16.38 -17.67 -0.16
C LEU A 165 16.67 -19.05 0.46
N GLY A 166 15.78 -20.02 0.31
CA GLY A 166 15.88 -21.32 0.96
C GLY A 166 15.70 -21.25 2.48
N VAL A 167 14.87 -20.31 2.97
CA VAL A 167 14.60 -20.10 4.42
C VAL A 167 13.09 -20.10 4.69
N GLU A 168 12.71 -20.35 5.94
CA GLU A 168 11.31 -20.29 6.40
C GLU A 168 11.01 -18.92 7.01
N LEU A 169 10.03 -18.21 6.45
CA LEU A 169 9.57 -16.86 6.80
C LEU A 169 8.06 -16.82 7.09
N LYS A 170 7.28 -17.80 6.63
CA LYS A 170 5.81 -17.80 6.68
C LYS A 170 5.28 -17.58 8.09
N ASP A 171 5.93 -18.17 9.10
CA ASP A 171 5.51 -18.08 10.50
C ASP A 171 5.62 -16.63 11.05
N HIS A 172 6.29 -15.74 10.33
CA HIS A 172 6.48 -14.34 10.69
C HIS A 172 5.62 -13.36 9.88
N CYS A 173 4.95 -13.81 8.81
CA CYS A 173 4.27 -12.93 7.86
C CYS A 173 2.93 -13.52 7.37
N VAL A 174 1.99 -13.75 8.30
CA VAL A 174 0.65 -14.31 8.01
C VAL A 174 -0.45 -13.42 8.59
N GLY A 175 -1.60 -13.39 7.92
CA GLY A 175 -2.91 -12.92 8.39
C GLY A 175 -3.08 -11.40 8.47
N GLY A 176 -1.98 -10.64 8.42
CA GLY A 176 -1.98 -9.18 8.40
C GLY A 176 -2.52 -8.50 9.67
N GLU A 177 -2.96 -9.26 10.66
CA GLU A 177 -3.45 -8.78 11.95
C GLU A 177 -2.33 -8.34 12.88
N THR A 178 -1.09 -8.77 12.63
CA THR A 178 0.04 -8.50 13.53
C THR A 178 0.60 -7.09 13.40
N ILE A 179 1.02 -6.71 12.20
CA ILE A 179 1.75 -5.44 11.94
C ILE A 179 1.31 -4.70 10.67
N SER A 180 0.47 -5.30 9.82
CA SER A 180 0.21 -4.78 8.48
C SER A 180 -0.64 -3.50 8.49
N ILE A 181 -0.37 -2.62 7.52
CA ILE A 181 -1.02 -1.33 7.36
C ILE A 181 -1.23 -1.05 5.87
N MET A 182 -2.39 -0.52 5.53
CA MET A 182 -2.68 0.08 4.23
C MET A 182 -2.73 1.59 4.36
N ARG A 183 -2.17 2.30 3.40
CA ARG A 183 -2.21 3.77 3.37
C ARG A 183 -2.67 4.25 2.00
N LEU A 184 -3.81 4.92 2.00
CA LEU A 184 -4.28 5.69 0.85
C LEU A 184 -3.55 7.03 0.87
N PHE A 185 -2.98 7.42 -0.26
CA PHE A 185 -2.34 8.72 -0.42
C PHE A 185 -3.05 9.53 -1.50
N LYS A 186 -3.12 10.84 -1.28
CA LYS A 186 -3.43 11.81 -2.32
C LYS A 186 -2.31 12.83 -2.37
N TYR A 187 -1.61 12.83 -3.50
CA TYR A 187 -0.61 13.82 -3.85
C TYR A 187 -1.28 14.99 -4.55
N TYR A 188 -0.92 16.21 -4.17
CA TYR A 188 -1.41 17.42 -4.80
C TYR A 188 -0.41 17.92 -5.84
N PRO A 189 -0.88 18.61 -6.89
CA PRO A 189 -0.01 19.34 -7.79
C PRO A 189 0.86 20.32 -7.01
N TYR A 190 2.11 20.48 -7.43
CA TYR A 190 2.95 21.55 -6.90
C TYR A 190 2.34 22.91 -7.28
N ASN A 191 2.10 23.77 -6.30
CA ASN A 191 1.73 25.15 -6.59
C ASN A 191 2.95 25.82 -7.24
N ASN A 192 2.85 26.09 -8.55
CA ASN A 192 3.94 26.69 -9.34
C ASN A 192 4.01 28.23 -9.19
N GLU A 193 3.16 28.82 -8.36
CA GLU A 193 3.12 30.25 -8.07
C GLU A 193 3.68 30.55 -6.67
N GLY A 194 4.66 31.46 -6.59
CA GLY A 194 5.36 31.87 -5.35
C GLY A 194 6.86 31.53 -5.32
N ASP A 195 7.60 32.15 -4.39
CA ASP A 195 9.06 32.04 -4.24
C ASP A 195 9.53 30.72 -3.60
N ASN A 196 8.64 29.92 -3.00
CA ASN A 196 8.99 28.66 -2.29
C ASN A 196 8.96 27.41 -3.18
N LYS A 197 9.44 27.51 -4.44
CA LYS A 197 9.45 26.37 -5.39
C LYS A 197 10.34 25.20 -4.95
N THR A 198 11.32 25.44 -4.08
CA THR A 198 12.34 24.45 -3.70
C THR A 198 12.01 23.64 -2.45
N GLU A 199 10.93 23.98 -1.74
CA GLU A 199 10.59 23.37 -0.45
C GLU A 199 9.45 22.34 -0.53
N ASN A 200 8.76 22.23 -1.67
CA ASN A 200 7.69 21.26 -1.85
C ASN A 200 8.20 19.98 -2.53
N ILE A 201 7.80 18.82 -2.02
CA ILE A 201 8.10 17.51 -2.60
C ILE A 201 6.88 16.59 -2.47
N GLY A 202 6.76 15.55 -3.28
CA GLY A 202 5.68 14.57 -3.15
C GLY A 202 5.83 13.74 -1.88
N SER A 203 6.93 12.98 -1.79
CA SER A 203 7.36 12.25 -0.60
C SER A 203 8.88 12.31 -0.53
N SER A 204 9.44 12.41 0.67
CA SER A 204 10.90 12.37 0.86
C SER A 204 11.46 10.97 0.59
N PRO A 205 12.75 10.86 0.19
CA PRO A 205 13.42 9.56 0.10
C PRO A 205 13.45 8.89 1.49
N HIS A 206 12.92 7.67 1.56
CA HIS A 206 12.92 6.87 2.77
C HIS A 206 12.92 5.38 2.41
N THR A 207 13.23 4.53 3.39
CA THR A 207 12.98 3.09 3.34
C THR A 207 11.73 2.78 4.16
N GLY A 208 11.00 1.75 3.77
CA GLY A 208 9.95 1.19 4.62
C GLY A 208 10.49 0.74 5.96
N TRP A 209 9.58 0.71 6.95
CA TRP A 209 9.91 0.28 8.30
C TRP A 209 9.67 -1.23 8.50
N PHE A 210 8.97 -1.87 7.56
CA PHE A 210 8.56 -3.27 7.64
C PHE A 210 9.32 -4.15 6.65
N ASN A 211 9.21 -5.47 6.82
CA ASN A 211 9.95 -6.45 6.03
C ASN A 211 9.57 -6.44 4.54
N ILE A 212 8.30 -6.12 4.22
CA ILE A 212 7.78 -6.10 2.85
C ILE A 212 6.81 -4.92 2.73
N ASP A 213 7.02 -4.11 1.69
CA ASP A 213 6.08 -3.07 1.26
C ASP A 213 5.49 -3.46 -0.09
N ILE A 214 4.15 -3.49 -0.16
CA ILE A 214 3.43 -3.61 -1.43
C ILE A 214 2.83 -2.25 -1.75
N LEU A 215 3.23 -1.70 -2.90
CA LEU A 215 2.76 -0.41 -3.37
C LEU A 215 1.83 -0.61 -4.57
N LEU A 216 0.56 -0.21 -4.41
CA LEU A 216 -0.33 0.02 -5.55
C LEU A 216 -0.32 1.51 -5.90
N ILE A 217 0.05 1.83 -7.15
CA ILE A 217 0.04 3.21 -7.67
C ILE A 217 -1.13 3.37 -8.64
N CYS A 218 -1.85 4.49 -8.51
CA CYS A 218 -2.81 4.93 -9.52
C CYS A 218 -2.54 6.37 -9.90
N PHE A 219 -2.53 6.61 -11.22
CA PHE A 219 -2.40 7.94 -11.77
C PHE A 219 -3.80 8.49 -12.02
N PHE A 220 -4.24 9.41 -11.16
CA PHE A 220 -5.44 10.20 -11.42
C PHE A 220 -5.06 11.35 -12.35
N TYR A 221 -5.22 11.15 -13.66
CA TYR A 221 -5.06 12.22 -14.64
C TYR A 221 -6.26 13.18 -14.57
N GLY A 222 -6.15 14.22 -13.75
CA GLY A 222 -6.95 15.43 -13.90
C GLY A 222 -6.35 16.30 -15.00
N SER A 223 -6.96 16.33 -16.18
CA SER A 223 -6.70 17.23 -17.34
C SER A 223 -5.30 17.87 -17.43
N LEU A 224 -4.23 17.08 -17.51
CA LEU A 224 -2.94 17.58 -17.99
C LEU A 224 -2.36 16.52 -18.93
N SER A 225 -2.81 16.61 -20.17
CA SER A 225 -2.09 16.06 -21.32
C SER A 225 -0.67 16.63 -21.32
N ASN A 226 0.31 15.75 -21.50
CA ASN A 226 1.74 16.00 -21.57
C ASN A 226 2.40 16.18 -20.21
N TYR A 227 3.14 15.16 -19.77
CA TYR A 227 4.52 15.22 -19.26
C TYR A 227 4.83 13.89 -18.57
N PHE A 228 4.89 12.80 -19.32
CA PHE A 228 5.71 11.61 -19.02
C PHE A 228 5.91 10.83 -20.34
N LEU A 229 6.88 11.33 -21.12
CA LEU A 229 7.78 10.54 -21.96
C LEU A 229 9.20 10.94 -21.56
#